data_AF-A0A9N8HI94-F1
#
_entry.id   AF-A0A9N8HI94-F1
#
_cell.length_a   1.000
_cell.length_b   1.000
_cell.length_c   1.000
_cell.angle_alpha   90.00
_cell.angle_beta   90.00
_cell.angle_gamma   90.00
#
_symmetry.space_group_name_H-M   'P 1'
#
loop_
_entity.id
_entity.type
_entity.pdbx_description
1 polymer ?
#
loop_
_entity_poly.entity_id
_entity_poly.type
_entity_poly.pdbx_seq_one_letter_code
_entity_poly.pdbx_strand_id
1 'polypeptide(L)'
;MQAVDLNYGHVTLRRCLATGGVFILFALVLSTWLYPLLIRTLPEPQSDNDLYYDEMVSSGMKRSSAHQQKFQTRKDLIKDLPKSLLFHTNFDEFGGMPISDEFAFLHIYKCGGTTVENMLLDGQDDSNVHEILDSLVMANRKWIAVVRDPIDHFLSGWAECGLRYFSRDDEHDPLYGSLAGIHRDYDARIQDWLQSVKAHLGSSRCWMHSHPQVNFMIHNRTHSIDTHIHAVGDLSELKEMVVHIGKFQGWRDGNTGRDASLSDVKVKNFPSRKDLLSKDTILKLCEFLQLDYFLLDFQPPEICEQEDALL
;
A
#
# COMPACT_ATOMS: atom_id res chain seq x y z
N MET A 1 -53.75 3.83 16.19
CA MET A 1 -53.43 3.78 14.74
C MET A 1 -54.61 4.40 14.00
N GLN A 2 -54.48 5.67 13.62
CA GLN A 2 -55.44 6.40 12.79
C GLN A 2 -54.82 6.54 11.40
N ALA A 3 -55.59 6.17 10.37
CA ALA A 3 -55.20 6.35 8.98
C ALA A 3 -55.45 7.81 8.56
N VAL A 4 -54.45 8.43 7.95
CA VAL A 4 -54.53 9.78 7.37
C VAL A 4 -54.71 9.62 5.86
N ASP A 5 -55.88 10.03 5.36
CA ASP A 5 -56.17 10.16 3.93
C ASP A 5 -55.51 11.43 3.37
N LEU A 6 -54.67 11.27 2.35
CA LEU A 6 -54.11 12.38 1.56
C LEU A 6 -54.79 12.43 0.19
N ASN A 7 -55.62 13.45 0.02
CA ASN A 7 -56.40 13.73 -1.17
C ASN A 7 -55.54 14.53 -2.17
N TYR A 8 -55.12 13.93 -3.28
CA TYR A 8 -54.39 14.62 -4.35
C TYR A 8 -55.36 15.16 -5.40
N GLY A 9 -55.43 16.49 -5.51
CA GLY A 9 -56.20 17.20 -6.51
C GLY A 9 -55.60 17.05 -7.91
N HIS A 10 -56.42 16.56 -8.85
CA HIS A 10 -56.14 16.57 -10.28
C HIS A 10 -56.18 18.00 -10.83
N VAL A 11 -55.00 18.56 -11.19
CA VAL A 11 -54.92 19.77 -12.01
C VAL A 11 -54.87 19.35 -13.48
N THR A 12 -55.88 19.74 -14.24
CA THR A 12 -55.98 19.47 -15.68
C THR A 12 -55.25 20.57 -16.45
N LEU A 13 -54.05 20.29 -16.97
CA LEU A 13 -53.31 21.22 -17.82
C LEU A 13 -53.82 21.14 -19.27
N ARG A 14 -54.69 22.07 -19.68
CA ARG A 14 -55.11 22.22 -21.08
C ARG A 14 -54.29 23.28 -21.81
N ARG A 15 -53.64 22.83 -22.89
CA ARG A 15 -53.42 23.50 -24.18
C ARG A 15 -52.87 24.95 -24.18
N CYS A 16 -51.56 25.07 -24.36
CA CYS A 16 -50.92 26.19 -25.08
C CYS A 16 -49.76 25.66 -25.92
N LEU A 17 -50.04 25.11 -27.11
CA LEU A 17 -49.02 24.75 -28.11
C LEU A 17 -49.55 25.10 -29.50
N ALA A 18 -49.27 26.31 -29.95
CA ALA A 18 -49.40 26.69 -31.36
C ALA A 18 -48.57 27.97 -31.62
N THR A 19 -47.24 27.86 -31.54
CA THR A 19 -46.24 28.71 -32.25
C THR A 19 -44.79 28.44 -31.78
N GLY A 20 -44.56 27.80 -30.63
CA GLY A 20 -43.21 27.51 -30.11
C GLY A 20 -42.51 26.24 -30.65
N GLY A 21 -43.16 25.47 -31.53
CA GLY A 21 -42.66 24.14 -31.94
C GLY A 21 -41.44 24.15 -32.87
N VAL A 22 -41.18 25.24 -33.58
CA VAL A 22 -40.08 25.32 -34.55
C VAL A 22 -38.74 25.63 -33.87
N PHE A 23 -38.74 26.41 -32.78
CA PHE A 23 -37.51 26.73 -32.04
C PHE A 23 -36.99 25.55 -31.20
N ILE A 24 -37.88 24.71 -30.66
CA ILE A 24 -37.48 23.54 -29.86
C ILE A 24 -36.86 22.45 -30.74
N LEU A 25 -37.36 22.25 -31.97
CA LEU A 25 -36.75 21.30 -32.90
C LEU A 25 -35.36 21.75 -33.37
N PHE A 26 -35.15 23.04 -33.62
CA PHE A 26 -33.82 23.54 -34.01
C PHE A 26 -32.79 23.41 -32.88
N ALA A 27 -33.19 23.67 -31.62
CA ALA A 27 -32.31 23.49 -30.47
C ALA A 27 -31.94 22.01 -30.23
N LEU A 28 -32.87 21.07 -30.45
CA LEU A 28 -32.62 19.62 -30.34
C LEU A 28 -31.76 19.06 -31.49
N VAL A 29 -31.86 19.62 -32.69
CA VAL A 29 -31.00 19.24 -33.82
C VAL A 29 -29.60 19.83 -33.66
N LEU A 30 -29.45 21.06 -33.18
CA LEU A 30 -28.12 21.61 -32.87
C LEU A 30 -27.45 20.90 -31.68
N SER A 31 -28.20 20.47 -30.65
CA SER A 31 -27.64 19.71 -29.53
C SER A 31 -27.29 18.26 -29.87
N THR A 32 -27.85 17.68 -30.93
CA THR A 32 -27.47 16.32 -31.35
C THR A 32 -26.25 16.31 -32.29
N TRP A 33 -26.00 17.40 -33.01
CA TRP A 33 -24.88 17.51 -33.96
C TRP A 33 -23.65 18.24 -33.39
N LEU A 34 -23.82 19.26 -32.55
CA LEU A 34 -22.67 19.98 -31.97
C LEU A 34 -22.11 19.32 -30.70
N TYR A 35 -22.94 18.60 -29.95
CA TYR A 35 -22.53 18.02 -28.66
C TYR A 35 -21.51 16.88 -28.79
N PRO A 36 -21.61 15.97 -29.79
CA PRO A 36 -20.55 15.00 -30.05
C PRO A 36 -19.25 15.63 -30.55
N LEU A 37 -19.33 16.79 -31.23
CA LEU A 37 -18.15 17.53 -31.68
C LEU A 37 -17.48 18.29 -30.54
N LEU A 38 -18.25 18.88 -29.60
CA LEU A 38 -17.70 19.54 -28.42
C LEU A 38 -17.06 18.55 -27.44
N ILE A 39 -17.68 17.38 -27.22
CA ILE A 39 -17.13 16.34 -26.33
C ILE A 39 -15.82 15.77 -26.87
N ARG A 40 -15.64 15.67 -28.20
CA ARG A 40 -14.38 15.20 -28.81
C ARG A 40 -13.22 16.20 -28.71
N THR A 41 -13.49 17.46 -28.35
CA THR A 41 -12.46 18.50 -28.22
C THR A 41 -12.08 18.80 -26.78
N LEU A 42 -12.81 18.27 -25.81
CA LEU A 42 -12.39 18.36 -24.42
C LEU A 42 -11.27 17.34 -24.22
N PRO A 43 -10.08 17.74 -23.73
CA PRO A 43 -9.07 16.78 -23.33
C PRO A 43 -9.71 15.79 -22.35
N GLU A 44 -9.44 14.50 -22.50
CA GLU A 44 -9.84 13.52 -21.49
C GLU A 44 -9.36 14.03 -20.14
N PRO A 45 -10.22 13.99 -19.09
CA PRO A 45 -9.79 14.36 -17.76
C PRO A 45 -8.55 13.52 -17.45
N GLN A 46 -7.42 14.20 -17.29
CA GLN A 46 -6.16 13.58 -16.95
C GLN A 46 -6.42 12.70 -15.73
N SER A 47 -6.04 11.42 -15.81
CA SER A 47 -6.36 10.50 -14.75
C SER A 47 -5.69 11.01 -13.47
N ASP A 48 -6.37 10.93 -12.32
CA ASP A 48 -5.78 11.31 -11.02
C ASP A 48 -4.40 10.63 -10.80
N ASN A 49 -4.14 9.50 -11.47
CA ASN A 49 -2.87 8.79 -11.41
C ASN A 49 -1.71 9.53 -12.12
N ASP A 50 -1.98 10.21 -13.24
CA ASP A 50 -0.97 10.95 -13.99
C ASP A 50 -0.52 12.19 -13.19
N LEU A 51 -1.44 12.77 -12.42
CA LEU A 51 -1.17 13.94 -11.57
C LEU A 51 -0.06 13.65 -10.54
N TYR A 52 -0.13 12.52 -9.83
CA TYR A 52 0.85 12.20 -8.79
C TYR A 52 2.22 11.84 -9.38
N TYR A 53 2.26 11.20 -10.53
CA TYR A 53 3.51 10.93 -11.24
C TYR A 53 4.22 12.25 -11.60
N ASP A 54 3.51 13.20 -12.20
CA ASP A 54 4.06 14.50 -12.58
C ASP A 54 4.53 15.30 -11.36
N GLU A 55 3.76 15.26 -10.26
CA GLU A 55 4.14 15.88 -8.99
C GLU A 55 5.44 15.26 -8.42
N MET A 56 5.55 13.93 -8.44
CA MET A 56 6.77 13.24 -8.03
C MET A 56 7.99 13.64 -8.86
N VAL A 57 7.85 13.68 -10.19
CA VAL A 57 8.92 14.11 -11.10
C VAL A 57 9.33 15.55 -10.83
N SER A 58 8.36 16.46 -10.70
CA SER A 58 8.61 17.89 -10.46
C SER A 58 9.30 18.16 -9.11
N SER A 59 9.07 17.29 -8.13
CA SER A 59 9.67 17.36 -6.79
C SER A 59 11.02 16.62 -6.69
N GLY A 60 11.50 16.02 -7.78
CA GLY A 60 12.77 15.31 -7.82
C GLY A 60 12.76 13.92 -7.17
N MET A 61 11.58 13.35 -6.89
CA MET A 61 11.39 12.00 -6.33
C MET A 61 11.56 10.94 -7.41
N LYS A 62 12.81 10.70 -7.82
CA LYS A 62 13.14 9.83 -8.96
C LYS A 62 12.73 8.38 -8.71
N ARG A 63 12.88 7.86 -7.49
CA ARG A 63 12.57 6.46 -7.20
C ARG A 63 11.06 6.25 -7.08
N SER A 64 10.38 7.15 -6.38
CA SER A 64 8.93 7.10 -6.23
C SER A 64 8.19 7.26 -7.55
N SER A 65 8.60 8.20 -8.41
CA SER A 65 8.00 8.34 -9.74
C SER A 65 8.15 7.07 -10.59
N ALA A 66 9.28 6.38 -10.50
CA ALA A 66 9.48 5.11 -11.20
C ALA A 66 8.60 3.97 -10.65
N HIS A 67 8.49 3.84 -9.31
CA HIS A 67 7.55 2.90 -8.69
C HIS A 67 6.12 3.19 -9.10
N GLN A 68 5.68 4.45 -9.02
CA GLN A 68 4.35 4.89 -9.41
C GLN A 68 4.07 4.53 -10.88
N GLN A 69 4.99 4.82 -11.79
CA GLN A 69 4.82 4.52 -13.21
C GLN A 69 4.64 3.02 -13.46
N LYS A 70 5.53 2.19 -12.92
CA LYS A 70 5.48 0.73 -13.10
C LYS A 70 4.23 0.14 -12.45
N PHE A 71 3.88 0.60 -11.25
CA PHE A 71 2.69 0.17 -10.52
C PHE A 71 1.41 0.47 -11.32
N GLN A 72 1.24 1.71 -11.79
CA GLN A 72 0.06 2.10 -12.57
C GLN A 72 -0.05 1.32 -13.88
N THR A 73 1.07 1.05 -14.54
CA THR A 73 1.09 0.29 -15.80
C THR A 73 0.71 -1.18 -15.62
N ARG A 74 0.97 -1.76 -14.44
CA ARG A 74 0.85 -3.21 -14.20
C ARG A 74 -0.26 -3.62 -13.23
N LYS A 75 -0.80 -2.70 -12.43
CA LYS A 75 -1.76 -3.02 -11.35
C LYS A 75 -2.98 -3.82 -11.80
N ASP A 76 -3.48 -3.58 -13.02
CA ASP A 76 -4.66 -4.27 -13.53
C ASP A 76 -4.38 -5.72 -13.97
N LEU A 77 -3.10 -6.09 -14.16
CA LEU A 77 -2.67 -7.45 -14.50
C LEU A 77 -2.72 -8.38 -13.28
N ILE A 78 -2.85 -7.83 -12.07
CA ILE A 78 -2.83 -8.61 -10.83
C ILE A 78 -3.96 -9.63 -10.74
N LYS A 79 -5.10 -9.33 -11.37
CA LYS A 79 -6.28 -10.21 -11.43
C LYS A 79 -6.02 -11.51 -12.18
N ASP A 80 -5.01 -11.50 -13.06
CA ASP A 80 -4.63 -12.63 -13.92
C ASP A 80 -3.50 -13.47 -13.30
N LEU A 81 -2.94 -13.03 -12.16
CA LEU A 81 -1.86 -13.73 -11.47
C LEU A 81 -2.36 -14.93 -10.66
N PRO A 82 -1.51 -15.96 -10.46
CA PRO A 82 -1.84 -17.09 -9.60
C PRO A 82 -2.13 -16.64 -8.16
N LYS A 83 -3.25 -17.11 -7.60
CA LYS A 83 -3.62 -16.82 -6.20
C LYS A 83 -2.60 -17.29 -5.17
N SER A 84 -1.73 -18.25 -5.52
CA SER A 84 -0.63 -18.70 -4.66
C SER A 84 0.41 -17.61 -4.36
N LEU A 85 0.42 -16.52 -5.13
CA LEU A 85 1.27 -15.35 -4.88
C LEU A 85 0.58 -14.32 -3.98
N LEU A 86 -0.72 -14.51 -3.71
CA LEU A 86 -1.56 -13.61 -2.93
C LEU A 86 -1.71 -14.15 -1.51
N PHE A 87 -0.77 -13.79 -0.65
CA PHE A 87 -0.86 -13.91 0.79
C PHE A 87 -1.93 -12.99 1.37
N HIS A 88 -2.68 -13.51 2.33
CA HIS A 88 -3.69 -12.74 3.05
C HIS A 88 -3.00 -11.76 4.00
N THR A 89 -3.08 -10.48 3.68
CA THR A 89 -2.82 -9.40 4.62
C THR A 89 -4.19 -8.84 4.98
N ASN A 90 -4.61 -8.93 6.23
CA ASN A 90 -5.89 -8.35 6.69
C ASN A 90 -5.88 -6.83 6.49
N PHE A 91 -6.15 -6.37 5.26
CA PHE A 91 -6.18 -4.96 4.87
C PHE A 91 -7.06 -4.14 5.83
N ASP A 92 -8.20 -4.71 6.22
CA ASP A 92 -9.15 -4.12 7.17
C ASP A 92 -8.59 -3.93 8.59
N GLU A 93 -7.51 -4.63 8.96
CA GLU A 93 -6.86 -4.54 10.27
C GLU A 93 -5.54 -3.74 10.24
N PHE A 94 -4.93 -3.55 9.07
CA PHE A 94 -3.67 -2.80 8.93
C PHE A 94 -3.97 -1.37 8.55
N GLY A 95 -4.21 -0.61 9.62
CA GLY A 95 -4.68 0.75 9.61
C GLY A 95 -3.83 1.70 8.79
N GLY A 96 -4.48 2.44 7.91
CA GLY A 96 -3.88 3.66 7.41
C GLY A 96 -3.93 4.76 8.46
N MET A 97 -3.00 5.71 8.38
CA MET A 97 -2.92 6.84 9.29
C MET A 97 -3.36 8.10 8.54
N PRO A 98 -4.37 8.84 9.01
CA PRO A 98 -4.74 10.09 8.35
C PRO A 98 -3.61 11.11 8.50
N ILE A 99 -3.06 11.55 7.37
CA ILE A 99 -2.02 12.59 7.31
C ILE A 99 -2.59 13.92 6.79
N SER A 100 -3.59 13.82 5.92
CA SER A 100 -4.38 14.86 5.27
C SER A 100 -5.66 15.35 5.94
N ASP A 101 -6.43 16.17 5.22
CA ASP A 101 -7.88 15.94 5.07
C ASP A 101 -8.17 15.03 3.87
N GLU A 102 -7.33 15.09 2.84
CA GLU A 102 -7.49 14.34 1.59
C GLU A 102 -6.78 12.97 1.63
N PHE A 103 -5.65 12.89 2.33
CA PHE A 103 -4.77 11.72 2.28
C PHE A 103 -4.70 10.91 3.57
N ALA A 104 -4.42 9.63 3.41
CA ALA A 104 -3.96 8.75 4.47
C ALA A 104 -2.71 7.99 4.02
N PHE A 105 -1.87 7.63 4.98
CA PHE A 105 -0.71 6.79 4.77
C PHE A 105 -1.09 5.33 5.03
N LEU A 106 -0.99 4.47 4.02
CA LEU A 106 -1.14 3.03 4.18
C LEU A 106 0.05 2.46 4.94
N HIS A 107 -0.20 1.87 6.11
CA HIS A 107 0.84 1.23 6.89
C HIS A 107 1.22 -0.15 6.33
N ILE A 108 2.20 -0.17 5.44
CA ILE A 108 2.94 -1.39 5.11
C ILE A 108 4.01 -1.60 6.19
N TYR A 109 4.03 -2.79 6.78
CA TYR A 109 5.01 -3.09 7.81
C TYR A 109 6.43 -2.80 7.32
N LYS A 110 7.27 -2.28 8.22
CA LYS A 110 8.69 -2.01 7.93
C LYS A 110 8.96 -1.00 6.82
N CYS A 111 7.91 -0.28 6.41
CA CYS A 111 7.96 0.77 5.40
C CYS A 111 7.55 2.11 6.00
N GLY A 112 8.23 2.55 7.07
CA GLY A 112 8.10 3.91 7.57
C GLY A 112 6.90 4.19 8.48
N GLY A 113 6.01 3.23 8.72
CA GLY A 113 4.81 3.41 9.56
C GLY A 113 5.07 4.07 10.91
N THR A 114 6.00 3.53 11.71
CA THR A 114 6.40 4.12 13.01
C THR A 114 6.95 5.54 12.89
N THR A 115 7.57 5.91 11.77
CA THR A 115 8.05 7.28 11.56
C THR A 115 6.89 8.23 11.34
N VAL A 116 5.91 7.84 10.50
CA VAL A 116 4.70 8.62 10.25
C VAL A 116 3.86 8.74 11.54
N GLU A 117 3.69 7.64 12.27
CA GLU A 117 3.01 7.60 13.57
C GLU A 117 3.61 8.60 14.56
N ASN A 118 4.94 8.55 14.76
CA ASN A 118 5.65 9.47 15.63
C ASN A 118 5.49 10.94 15.21
N MET A 119 5.34 11.22 13.91
CA MET A 119 5.13 12.56 13.39
C MET A 119 3.72 13.08 13.64
N LEU A 120 2.72 12.20 13.57
CA LEU A 120 1.33 12.56 13.84
C LEU A 120 1.07 12.79 15.33
N LEU A 121 1.80 12.10 16.20
CA LEU A 121 1.58 12.15 17.64
C LEU A 121 2.13 13.38 18.36
N ASP A 122 3.08 14.11 17.79
CA ASP A 122 3.75 15.26 18.44
C ASP A 122 4.14 15.01 19.92
N GLY A 123 4.58 13.79 20.25
CA GLY A 123 4.93 13.39 21.62
C GLY A 123 3.76 13.13 22.57
N GLN A 124 2.53 13.02 22.07
CA GLN A 124 1.39 12.50 22.82
C GLN A 124 1.49 10.98 22.99
N ASP A 125 0.89 10.48 24.08
CA ASP A 125 0.95 9.08 24.51
C ASP A 125 0.38 8.13 23.43
N ASP A 126 1.10 7.06 23.11
CA ASP A 126 0.85 6.09 22.01
C ASP A 126 -0.55 5.44 22.06
N SER A 127 -1.23 5.50 23.21
CA SER A 127 -2.47 4.78 23.48
C SER A 127 -3.66 5.19 22.58
N ASN A 128 -3.65 6.38 21.97
CA ASN A 128 -4.76 6.88 21.15
C ASN A 128 -4.61 6.67 19.64
N VAL A 129 -3.44 6.29 19.09
CA VAL A 129 -3.27 6.18 17.63
C VAL A 129 -3.99 4.98 17.05
N HIS A 130 -4.01 3.87 17.79
CA HIS A 130 -4.74 2.68 17.37
C HIS A 130 -6.26 2.86 17.43
N GLU A 131 -6.77 3.91 18.09
CA GLU A 131 -8.18 4.34 18.03
C GLU A 131 -8.51 5.23 16.82
N ILE A 132 -7.52 5.72 16.06
CA ILE A 132 -7.70 6.55 14.84
C ILE A 132 -8.05 5.68 13.62
N LEU A 133 -8.81 4.61 13.84
CA LEU A 133 -9.26 3.68 12.81
C LEU A 133 -10.79 3.66 12.73
N ASP A 134 -11.41 4.84 12.73
CA ASP A 134 -12.77 4.90 12.21
C ASP A 134 -12.69 4.62 10.70
N SER A 135 -13.16 3.43 10.32
CA SER A 135 -13.28 2.99 8.94
C SER A 135 -13.94 4.05 8.04
N LEU A 136 -14.82 4.91 8.58
CA LEU A 136 -15.47 5.99 7.84
C LEU A 136 -14.51 7.14 7.48
N VAL A 137 -13.58 7.46 8.37
CA VAL A 137 -12.55 8.49 8.12
C VAL A 137 -11.62 8.03 7.00
N MET A 138 -11.28 6.74 7.01
CA MET A 138 -10.35 6.14 6.04
C MET A 138 -10.98 5.86 4.68
N ALA A 139 -12.27 5.54 4.63
CA ALA A 139 -13.01 5.20 3.41
C ALA A 139 -13.15 6.36 2.40
N ASN A 140 -12.96 7.61 2.85
CA ASN A 140 -13.07 8.79 1.97
C ASN A 140 -11.71 9.39 1.58
N ARG A 141 -10.61 8.76 1.99
CA ARG A 141 -9.26 9.29 1.80
C ARG A 141 -8.53 8.58 0.68
N LYS A 142 -7.65 9.33 0.02
CA LYS A 142 -6.68 8.81 -0.95
C LYS A 142 -5.49 8.26 -0.20
N TRP A 143 -5.05 7.06 -0.54
CA TRP A 143 -4.00 6.37 0.18
C TRP A 143 -2.67 6.54 -0.55
N ILE A 144 -1.66 6.92 0.22
CA ILE A 144 -0.27 6.87 -0.19
C ILE A 144 0.39 5.69 0.50
N ALA A 145 1.20 4.93 -0.23
CA ALA A 145 2.01 3.86 0.30
C ALA A 145 3.47 4.14 -0.02
N VAL A 146 4.37 3.73 0.88
CA VAL A 146 5.79 3.68 0.56
C VAL A 146 6.28 2.24 0.67
N VAL A 147 7.23 1.91 -0.17
CA VAL A 147 7.83 0.58 -0.30
C VAL A 147 9.34 0.69 -0.21
N ARG A 148 10.02 -0.42 0.08
CA ARG A 148 11.48 -0.52 0.09
C ARG A 148 11.91 -1.78 -0.66
N ASP A 149 13.22 -1.94 -0.85
CA ASP A 149 13.78 -3.13 -1.49
C ASP A 149 13.16 -4.41 -0.90
N PRO A 150 12.60 -5.32 -1.73
CA PRO A 150 11.80 -6.45 -1.24
C PRO A 150 12.55 -7.37 -0.28
N ILE A 151 13.84 -7.63 -0.54
CA ILE A 151 14.65 -8.47 0.34
C ILE A 151 14.96 -7.72 1.64
N ASP A 152 15.28 -6.43 1.58
CA ASP A 152 15.48 -5.63 2.80
C ASP A 152 14.19 -5.54 3.63
N HIS A 153 13.01 -5.45 2.99
CA HIS A 153 11.72 -5.54 3.67
C HIS A 153 11.57 -6.87 4.41
N PHE A 154 11.76 -7.99 3.70
CA PHE A 154 11.69 -9.33 4.26
C PHE A 154 12.62 -9.51 5.47
N LEU A 155 13.89 -9.13 5.32
CA LEU A 155 14.90 -9.27 6.38
C LEU A 155 14.64 -8.32 7.56
N SER A 156 14.06 -7.16 7.33
CA SER A 156 13.63 -6.23 8.40
C SER A 156 12.45 -6.82 9.20
N GLY A 157 11.53 -7.49 8.51
CA GLY A 157 10.44 -8.22 9.13
C GLY A 157 10.96 -9.37 10.01
N TRP A 158 11.83 -10.20 9.45
CA TRP A 158 12.52 -11.26 10.20
C TRP A 158 13.19 -10.73 11.47
N ALA A 159 13.96 -9.63 11.36
CA ALA A 159 14.71 -9.10 12.49
C ALA A 159 13.81 -8.53 13.60
N GLU A 160 12.67 -7.93 13.23
CA GLU A 160 11.67 -7.52 14.20
C GLU A 160 11.05 -8.70 14.94
N CYS A 161 10.62 -9.71 14.21
CA CYS A 161 9.97 -10.88 14.76
C CYS A 161 10.95 -11.65 15.65
N GLY A 162 12.18 -11.85 15.17
CA GLY A 162 13.26 -12.43 15.94
C GLY A 162 13.49 -11.71 17.26
N LEU A 163 13.53 -10.37 17.27
CA LEU A 163 13.63 -9.61 18.52
C LEU A 163 12.42 -9.84 19.44
N ARG A 164 11.19 -9.82 18.91
CA ARG A 164 9.97 -10.04 19.71
C ARG A 164 9.95 -11.42 20.36
N TYR A 165 10.39 -12.44 19.65
CA TYR A 165 10.54 -13.79 20.19
C TYR A 165 11.69 -13.87 21.20
N PHE A 166 12.81 -13.17 20.94
CA PHE A 166 13.94 -13.13 21.86
C PHE A 166 13.61 -12.45 23.19
N SER A 167 12.78 -11.40 23.18
CA SER A 167 12.37 -10.67 24.38
C SER A 167 11.25 -11.33 25.18
N ARG A 168 10.58 -12.33 24.61
CA ARG A 168 9.66 -13.19 25.35
C ARG A 168 10.54 -14.29 25.92
N ASP A 169 10.71 -14.35 27.23
CA ASP A 169 11.40 -15.45 27.95
C ASP A 169 10.63 -16.79 27.84
N ASP A 170 9.96 -17.02 26.71
CA ASP A 170 9.11 -18.16 26.44
C ASP A 170 9.94 -19.20 25.66
N GLU A 171 10.78 -19.91 26.40
CA GLU A 171 11.57 -21.05 25.90
C GLU A 171 10.70 -22.16 25.27
N HIS A 172 9.37 -22.07 25.41
CA HIS A 172 8.41 -23.04 24.90
C HIS A 172 7.80 -22.70 23.54
N ASP A 173 8.08 -21.54 22.93
CA ASP A 173 7.65 -21.30 21.54
C ASP A 173 8.50 -22.18 20.61
N PRO A 174 7.92 -23.14 19.86
CA PRO A 174 8.67 -24.00 18.95
C PRO A 174 9.42 -23.20 17.86
N LEU A 175 9.01 -21.95 17.59
CA LEU A 175 9.73 -21.05 16.69
C LEU A 175 10.95 -20.38 17.35
N TYR A 176 11.04 -20.33 18.69
CA TYR A 176 12.19 -19.80 19.40
C TYR A 176 13.48 -20.53 18.99
N GLY A 177 13.44 -21.88 18.90
CA GLY A 177 14.58 -22.67 18.40
C GLY A 177 14.94 -22.41 16.93
N SER A 178 13.95 -22.07 16.10
CA SER A 178 14.16 -21.79 14.66
C SER A 178 14.68 -20.37 14.40
N LEU A 179 14.21 -19.37 15.16
CA LEU A 179 14.51 -17.96 14.95
C LEU A 179 15.60 -17.43 15.89
N ALA A 180 15.53 -17.78 17.17
CA ALA A 180 16.47 -17.38 18.22
C ALA A 180 17.58 -18.41 18.45
N GLY A 181 17.68 -19.46 17.61
CA GLY A 181 18.87 -20.32 17.52
C GLY A 181 20.09 -19.53 17.05
N ILE A 182 20.58 -18.59 17.87
CA ILE A 182 21.66 -17.64 17.57
C ILE A 182 22.96 -18.35 17.19
N HIS A 183 23.11 -19.63 17.60
CA HIS A 183 24.24 -20.48 17.25
C HIS A 183 24.11 -21.20 15.90
N ARG A 184 22.97 -21.07 15.21
CA ARG A 184 22.77 -21.64 13.88
C ARG A 184 23.32 -20.72 12.80
N ASP A 185 23.68 -21.32 11.68
CA ASP A 185 24.06 -20.63 10.47
C ASP A 185 22.98 -19.60 10.04
N TYR A 186 23.43 -18.43 9.59
CA TYR A 186 22.55 -17.32 9.24
C TYR A 186 21.60 -17.67 8.10
N ASP A 187 22.12 -18.30 7.05
CA ASP A 187 21.35 -18.68 5.87
C ASP A 187 20.23 -19.65 6.23
N ALA A 188 20.55 -20.67 7.03
CA ALA A 188 19.56 -21.63 7.53
C ALA A 188 18.42 -20.98 8.34
N ARG A 189 18.73 -19.96 9.15
CA ARG A 189 17.71 -19.22 9.93
C ARG A 189 16.77 -18.42 9.02
N ILE A 190 17.30 -17.84 7.94
CA ILE A 190 16.49 -17.11 6.95
C ILE A 190 15.61 -18.07 6.14
N GLN A 191 16.12 -19.24 5.76
CA GLN A 191 15.32 -20.27 5.10
C GLN A 191 14.17 -20.76 6.00
N ASP A 192 14.45 -21.04 7.27
CA ASP A 192 13.41 -21.46 8.23
C ASP A 192 12.35 -20.38 8.43
N TRP A 193 12.76 -19.11 8.49
CA TRP A 193 11.82 -18.00 8.54
C TRP A 193 10.96 -17.91 7.29
N LEU A 194 11.55 -18.03 6.09
CA LEU A 194 10.81 -18.05 4.84
C LEU A 194 9.76 -19.16 4.81
N GLN A 195 10.10 -20.36 5.28
CA GLN A 195 9.13 -21.46 5.39
C GLN A 195 8.03 -21.14 6.39
N SER A 196 8.39 -20.56 7.54
CA SER A 196 7.43 -20.15 8.57
C SER A 196 6.45 -19.09 8.06
N VAL A 197 6.95 -18.10 7.30
CA VAL A 197 6.15 -17.06 6.65
C VAL A 197 5.19 -17.68 5.63
N LYS A 198 5.68 -18.52 4.71
CA LYS A 198 4.84 -19.22 3.71
C LYS A 198 3.75 -20.06 4.39
N ALA A 199 4.07 -20.72 5.50
CA ALA A 199 3.15 -21.56 6.25
C ALA A 199 2.28 -20.78 7.28
N HIS A 200 2.41 -19.46 7.37
CA HIS A 200 1.71 -18.60 8.34
C HIS A 200 1.88 -19.05 9.80
N LEU A 201 3.05 -19.60 10.13
CA LEU A 201 3.36 -20.10 11.47
C LEU A 201 3.80 -18.96 12.39
N GLY A 202 3.32 -18.99 13.65
CA GLY A 202 3.78 -18.10 14.72
C GLY A 202 2.67 -17.40 15.51
N SER A 203 2.93 -17.21 16.80
CA SER A 203 1.97 -16.79 17.83
C SER A 203 1.60 -15.30 17.84
N SER A 204 1.94 -14.50 16.82
CA SER A 204 1.77 -13.03 16.90
C SER A 204 1.62 -12.28 15.57
N ARG A 205 1.14 -12.94 14.50
CA ARG A 205 1.08 -12.38 13.13
C ARG A 205 2.44 -11.84 12.61
N CYS A 206 3.53 -12.28 13.24
CA CYS A 206 4.90 -11.88 12.90
C CYS A 206 5.23 -12.13 11.42
N TRP A 207 4.70 -13.21 10.84
CA TRP A 207 4.89 -13.55 9.43
C TRP A 207 4.53 -12.42 8.45
N MET A 208 3.53 -11.59 8.76
CA MET A 208 3.10 -10.48 7.89
C MET A 208 4.18 -9.42 7.70
N HIS A 209 5.06 -9.23 8.67
CA HIS A 209 6.13 -8.24 8.57
C HIS A 209 7.12 -8.54 7.45
N SER A 210 7.08 -9.74 6.88
CA SER A 210 7.96 -10.18 5.80
C SER A 210 7.20 -10.55 4.52
N HIS A 211 5.88 -10.32 4.46
CA HIS A 211 5.11 -10.58 3.24
C HIS A 211 5.53 -9.65 2.09
N PRO A 212 5.26 -10.02 0.82
CA PRO A 212 5.40 -9.07 -0.26
C PRO A 212 4.57 -7.81 0.04
N GLN A 213 5.17 -6.65 -0.16
CA GLN A 213 4.60 -5.35 0.22
C GLN A 213 3.33 -5.05 -0.56
N VAL A 214 3.27 -5.49 -1.82
CA VAL A 214 2.09 -5.25 -2.66
C VAL A 214 0.86 -5.97 -2.13
N ASN A 215 0.98 -7.05 -1.36
CA ASN A 215 -0.17 -7.73 -0.77
C ASN A 215 -1.00 -6.81 0.12
N PHE A 216 -0.36 -5.85 0.80
CA PHE A 216 -1.03 -4.82 1.60
C PHE A 216 -1.82 -3.80 0.78
N MET A 217 -1.71 -3.82 -0.55
CA MET A 217 -2.46 -2.95 -1.46
C MET A 217 -3.59 -3.69 -2.17
N ILE A 218 -3.74 -5.00 -1.92
CA ILE A 218 -4.70 -5.87 -2.61
C ILE A 218 -5.92 -6.08 -1.73
N HIS A 219 -7.09 -5.87 -2.31
CA HIS A 219 -8.33 -6.19 -1.67
C HIS A 219 -8.58 -7.70 -1.71
N ASN A 220 -8.64 -8.33 -0.53
CA ASN A 220 -8.67 -9.79 -0.39
C ASN A 220 -9.83 -10.48 -1.11
N ARG A 221 -11.00 -9.83 -1.22
CA ARG A 221 -12.19 -10.42 -1.84
C ARG A 221 -12.19 -10.34 -3.36
N THR A 222 -11.65 -9.24 -3.90
CA THR A 222 -11.70 -8.94 -5.33
C THR A 222 -10.41 -9.34 -6.04
N HIS A 223 -9.32 -9.57 -5.30
CA HIS A 223 -7.98 -9.79 -5.84
C HIS A 223 -7.57 -8.69 -6.82
N SER A 224 -7.95 -7.46 -6.51
CA SER A 224 -7.59 -6.25 -7.25
C SER A 224 -6.84 -5.31 -6.34
N ILE A 225 -6.03 -4.41 -6.92
CA ILE A 225 -5.51 -3.27 -6.14
C ILE A 225 -6.70 -2.46 -5.60
N ASP A 226 -6.59 -2.05 -4.34
CA ASP A 226 -7.59 -1.21 -3.70
C ASP A 226 -7.65 0.15 -4.42
N THR A 227 -8.86 0.59 -4.74
CA THR A 227 -9.10 1.81 -5.53
C THR A 227 -8.67 3.09 -4.81
N HIS A 228 -8.47 3.05 -3.49
CA HIS A 228 -7.97 4.18 -2.72
C HIS A 228 -6.45 4.34 -2.85
N ILE A 229 -5.70 3.34 -3.35
CA ILE A 229 -4.26 3.46 -3.56
C ILE A 229 -3.98 4.38 -4.74
N HIS A 230 -3.57 5.61 -4.44
CA HIS A 230 -3.35 6.66 -5.42
C HIS A 230 -1.87 6.92 -5.69
N ALA A 231 -1.02 6.75 -4.68
CA ALA A 231 0.42 6.94 -4.81
C ALA A 231 1.22 5.82 -4.14
N VAL A 232 2.24 5.33 -4.84
CA VAL A 232 3.23 4.38 -4.33
C VAL A 232 4.62 4.99 -4.54
N GLY A 233 5.38 5.14 -3.45
CA GLY A 233 6.72 5.73 -3.47
C GLY A 233 7.79 4.90 -2.79
N ASP A 234 9.05 5.34 -2.88
CA ASP A 234 10.17 4.70 -2.22
C ASP A 234 10.33 5.23 -0.77
N LEU A 235 10.64 4.34 0.17
CA LEU A 235 10.85 4.66 1.57
C LEU A 235 11.99 5.67 1.80
N SER A 236 13.00 5.68 0.93
CA SER A 236 14.10 6.66 1.00
C SER A 236 13.64 8.09 0.68
N GLU A 237 12.46 8.25 0.08
CA GLU A 237 11.80 9.51 -0.24
C GLU A 237 10.52 9.71 0.61
N LEU A 238 10.44 9.04 1.78
CA LEU A 238 9.26 9.08 2.67
C LEU A 238 8.84 10.51 3.04
N LYS A 239 9.82 11.39 3.31
CA LYS A 239 9.54 12.78 3.67
C LYS A 239 8.78 13.48 2.55
N GLU A 240 9.33 13.40 1.35
CA GLU A 240 8.77 14.03 0.17
C GLU A 240 7.41 13.43 -0.19
N MET A 241 7.25 12.12 -0.06
CA MET A 241 5.97 11.44 -0.24
C MET A 241 4.88 11.95 0.73
N VAL A 242 5.22 12.11 2.00
CA VAL A 242 4.24 12.57 3.01
C VAL A 242 3.97 14.07 2.89
N VAL A 243 5.00 14.89 2.65
CA VAL A 243 4.89 16.36 2.60
C VAL A 243 4.29 16.86 1.30
N HIS A 244 4.77 16.39 0.15
CA HIS A 244 4.32 16.87 -1.16
C HIS A 244 3.04 16.15 -1.58
N ILE A 245 3.08 14.83 -1.72
CA ILE A 245 1.91 14.06 -2.18
C ILE A 245 0.84 14.00 -1.09
N GLY A 246 1.24 13.66 0.15
CA GLY A 246 0.33 13.58 1.29
C GLY A 246 -0.16 14.93 1.81
N LYS A 247 0.41 16.05 1.33
CA LYS A 247 0.12 17.44 1.76
C LYS A 247 0.28 17.67 3.27
N PHE A 248 1.09 16.87 3.95
CA PHE A 248 1.29 16.97 5.39
C PHE A 248 2.21 18.14 5.75
N GLN A 249 1.70 19.07 6.55
CA GLN A 249 2.45 20.27 6.98
C GLN A 249 3.21 20.08 8.30
N GLY A 250 2.97 18.97 9.02
CA GLY A 250 3.52 18.74 10.36
C GLY A 250 4.91 18.11 10.40
N TRP A 251 5.61 17.97 9.27
CA TRP A 251 6.89 17.27 9.25
C TRP A 251 7.97 18.04 10.02
N ARG A 252 8.62 17.36 10.98
CA ARG A 252 9.74 17.90 11.76
C ARG A 252 10.96 17.03 11.58
N ASP A 253 12.07 17.65 11.18
CA ASP A 253 13.35 16.95 11.06
C ASP A 253 13.83 16.49 12.45
N GLY A 254 14.28 15.23 12.53
CA GLY A 254 14.72 14.61 13.80
C GLY A 254 13.71 13.66 14.45
N ASN A 255 12.44 13.66 14.04
CA ASN A 255 11.44 12.68 14.49
C ASN A 255 11.51 11.38 13.67
N THR A 256 12.71 10.83 13.49
CA THR A 256 12.85 9.52 12.85
C THR A 256 12.29 8.45 13.78
N GLY A 257 11.54 7.49 13.25
CA GLY A 257 11.10 6.33 14.01
C GLY A 257 12.26 5.54 14.63
N ARG A 258 11.95 4.45 15.34
CA ARG A 258 12.98 3.57 15.92
C ARG A 258 13.93 3.08 14.83
N ASP A 259 15.15 3.57 14.84
CA ASP A 259 16.20 3.09 13.96
C ASP A 259 16.69 1.72 14.45
N ALA A 260 16.39 0.68 13.68
CA ALA A 260 16.79 -0.68 14.00
C ALA A 260 18.32 -0.85 14.00
N SER A 261 19.07 0.01 13.33
CA SER A 261 20.54 0.00 13.30
C SER A 261 21.16 0.32 14.67
N LEU A 262 20.39 0.94 15.58
CA LEU A 262 20.83 1.32 16.92
C LEU A 262 20.60 0.23 17.97
N SER A 263 19.95 -0.88 17.62
CA SER A 263 19.69 -1.97 18.56
C SER A 263 20.82 -3.00 18.50
N ASP A 264 21.72 -2.98 19.49
CA ASP A 264 22.82 -3.96 19.60
C ASP A 264 22.32 -5.42 19.53
N VAL A 265 21.15 -5.68 20.14
CA VAL A 265 20.53 -7.01 20.12
C VAL A 265 20.10 -7.40 18.69
N LYS A 266 19.48 -6.50 17.93
CA LYS A 266 19.12 -6.77 16.52
C LYS A 266 20.37 -6.92 15.66
N VAL A 267 21.33 -6.01 15.76
CA VAL A 267 22.56 -6.05 14.96
C VAL A 267 23.34 -7.34 15.21
N LYS A 268 23.43 -7.77 16.47
CA LYS A 268 24.16 -8.99 16.84
C LYS A 268 23.42 -10.27 16.48
N ASN A 269 22.14 -10.37 16.80
CA ASN A 269 21.42 -11.64 16.74
C ASN A 269 20.53 -11.78 15.49
N PHE A 270 20.13 -10.66 14.89
CA PHE A 270 19.21 -10.60 13.77
C PHE A 270 19.68 -9.61 12.67
N PRO A 271 20.89 -9.79 12.12
CA PRO A 271 21.41 -8.87 11.11
C PRO A 271 20.63 -8.98 9.80
N SER A 272 20.21 -7.85 9.21
CA SER A 272 19.60 -7.83 7.87
C SER A 272 20.68 -7.73 6.77
N ARG A 273 21.46 -8.80 6.57
CA ARG A 273 22.67 -8.81 5.71
C ARG A 273 22.47 -9.72 4.49
N LYS A 274 22.18 -9.11 3.33
CA LYS A 274 21.98 -9.83 2.05
C LYS A 274 23.23 -10.56 1.57
N ASP A 275 24.41 -10.03 1.88
CA ASP A 275 25.71 -10.57 1.47
C ASP A 275 26.10 -11.88 2.19
N LEU A 276 25.39 -12.23 3.27
CA LEU A 276 25.58 -13.49 3.99
C LEU A 276 24.65 -14.61 3.52
N LEU A 277 23.75 -14.32 2.58
CA LEU A 277 22.79 -15.30 2.06
C LEU A 277 23.43 -16.14 0.95
N SER A 278 23.12 -17.42 0.95
CA SER A 278 23.47 -18.30 -0.14
C SER A 278 22.69 -17.95 -1.40
N LYS A 279 23.24 -18.30 -2.56
CA LYS A 279 22.58 -18.15 -3.86
C LYS A 279 21.19 -18.80 -3.90
N ASP A 280 21.09 -19.99 -3.31
CA ASP A 280 19.83 -20.75 -3.20
C ASP A 280 18.79 -20.01 -2.36
N THR A 281 19.18 -19.43 -1.22
CA THR A 281 18.27 -18.62 -0.41
C THR A 281 17.80 -17.37 -1.15
N ILE A 282 18.70 -16.67 -1.85
CA ILE A 282 18.32 -15.50 -2.64
C ILE A 282 17.29 -15.86 -3.72
N LEU A 283 17.48 -16.97 -4.43
CA LEU A 283 16.52 -17.46 -5.43
C LEU A 283 15.14 -17.75 -4.82
N LYS A 284 15.10 -18.44 -3.67
CA LYS A 284 13.84 -18.73 -2.94
C LYS A 284 13.14 -17.47 -2.45
N LEU A 285 13.91 -16.45 -2.05
CA LEU A 285 13.37 -15.14 -1.68
C LEU A 285 12.83 -14.40 -2.90
N CYS A 286 13.53 -14.40 -4.04
CA CYS A 286 13.04 -13.79 -5.28
C CYS A 286 11.73 -14.42 -5.75
N GLU A 287 11.62 -15.75 -5.74
CA GLU A 287 10.38 -16.45 -6.06
C GLU A 287 9.22 -16.03 -5.13
N PHE A 288 9.50 -15.91 -3.83
CA PHE A 288 8.51 -15.49 -2.84
C PHE A 288 8.09 -14.02 -2.99
N LEU A 289 9.04 -13.15 -3.35
CA LEU A 289 8.89 -11.70 -3.45
C LEU A 289 8.60 -11.22 -4.88
N GLN A 290 8.40 -12.13 -5.83
CA GLN A 290 8.28 -11.81 -7.26
C GLN A 290 7.16 -10.81 -7.57
N LEU A 291 6.10 -10.78 -6.76
CA LEU A 291 5.01 -9.82 -6.93
C LEU A 291 5.48 -8.37 -6.71
N ASP A 292 6.37 -8.15 -5.74
CA ASP A 292 6.96 -6.82 -5.50
C ASP A 292 7.82 -6.41 -6.69
N TYR A 293 8.68 -7.29 -7.20
CA TYR A 293 9.50 -7.00 -8.39
C TYR A 293 8.66 -6.85 -9.67
N PHE A 294 7.51 -7.51 -9.74
CA PHE A 294 6.58 -7.37 -10.87
C PHE A 294 5.91 -6.00 -10.88
N LEU A 295 5.43 -5.49 -9.74
CA LEU A 295 4.64 -4.26 -9.65
C LEU A 295 5.43 -3.01 -9.27
N LEU A 296 6.61 -3.15 -8.67
CA LEU A 296 7.43 -2.05 -8.15
C LEU A 296 8.76 -1.98 -8.90
N ASP A 297 9.26 -0.77 -9.14
CA ASP A 297 10.53 -0.54 -9.86
C ASP A 297 11.80 -0.79 -9.02
N PHE A 298 11.88 -1.97 -8.42
CA PHE A 298 13.13 -2.47 -7.84
C PHE A 298 13.88 -3.35 -8.84
N GLN A 299 15.20 -3.21 -8.87
CA GLN A 299 16.05 -4.14 -9.59
C GLN A 299 16.23 -5.41 -8.73
N PRO A 300 15.86 -6.60 -9.23
CA PRO A 300 16.13 -7.84 -8.52
C PRO A 300 17.64 -8.13 -8.48
N PRO A 301 18.12 -8.96 -7.53
CA PRO A 301 19.50 -9.46 -7.57
C PRO A 301 19.81 -10.14 -8.91
N GLU A 302 21.03 -9.97 -9.44
CA GLU A 302 21.45 -10.50 -10.75
C GLU A 302 21.14 -11.99 -10.93
N ILE A 303 21.30 -12.78 -9.86
CA ILE A 303 21.02 -14.23 -9.90
C ILE A 303 19.54 -14.56 -10.17
N CYS A 304 18.63 -13.66 -9.81
CA CYS A 304 17.20 -13.84 -10.03
C CYS A 304 16.76 -13.46 -11.45
N GLU A 305 17.53 -12.61 -12.14
CA GLU A 305 17.30 -12.25 -13.55
C GLU A 305 17.70 -13.39 -14.50
N GLN A 306 18.70 -14.19 -14.13
CA GLN A 306 19.26 -15.24 -14.99
C GLN A 306 18.41 -16.51 -15.06
N GLU A 307 17.57 -16.75 -14.06
CA GLU A 307 16.86 -18.03 -13.86
C GLU A 307 15.37 -17.96 -14.25
N ASP A 308 14.93 -16.92 -14.97
CA ASP A 308 13.51 -16.66 -15.26
C ASP A 308 12.62 -16.75 -14.00
N ALA A 309 13.21 -16.42 -12.83
CA ALA A 309 12.59 -16.65 -11.51
C ALA A 309 11.51 -15.63 -11.14
N LEU A 310 11.21 -14.71 -12.05
CA LEU A 310 10.21 -13.66 -11.90
C LEU A 310 9.17 -13.84 -13.00
N LEU A 311 7.89 -13.81 -12.59
CA LEU A 311 6.68 -13.88 -13.44
C LEU A 311 6.84 -13.35 -14.87
#